data_AF-A0A1L3SR88-F1
#
_entry.id   AF-A0A1L3SR88-F1
#
_cell.length_a   1.000
_cell.length_b   1.000
_cell.length_c   1.000
_cell.angle_alpha   90.00
_cell.angle_beta   90.00
_cell.angle_gamma   90.00
#
_symmetry.space_group_name_H-M   'P 1'
#
loop_
_entity.id
_entity.type
_entity.pdbx_description
1 polymer ?
#
loop_
_entity_poly.entity_id
_entity_poly.type
_entity_poly.pdbx_seq_one_letter_code
_entity_poly.pdbx_strand_id
1 'polypeptide(L)' 'MHCNTTIDELLSEPIIRKLMASDGIKAEDIRSLLDEAKARANITTSAGAIKLPRPATSVMEIAG' A
#
# COMPACT_ATOMS: atom_id res chain seq x y z
N MET A 1 6.51 14.82 -13.29
CA MET A 1 7.55 13.79 -13.17
C MET A 1 6.94 12.60 -12.45
N HIS A 2 6.69 11.48 -13.12
CA HIS A 2 6.27 10.24 -12.45
C HIS A 2 7.53 9.59 -11.87
N CYS A 3 7.75 9.77 -10.58
CA CYS A 3 8.80 9.10 -9.81
C CYS A 3 8.39 7.65 -9.59
N ASN A 4 8.67 6.80 -10.57
CA ASN A 4 8.57 5.35 -10.39
C ASN A 4 9.77 4.88 -9.55
N THR A 5 9.83 5.30 -8.29
CA THR A 5 10.82 4.81 -7.31
C THR A 5 10.46 3.37 -6.99
N THR A 6 11.44 2.47 -7.15
CA THR A 6 11.23 1.06 -6.83
C THR A 6 11.23 0.87 -5.31
N ILE A 7 10.59 -0.21 -4.83
CA ILE A 7 10.65 -0.54 -3.40
C ILE A 7 12.09 -0.74 -2.94
N ASP A 8 12.95 -1.32 -3.78
CA ASP A 8 14.35 -1.55 -3.47
C ASP A 8 15.15 -0.26 -3.32
N GLU A 9 14.87 0.71 -4.18
CA GLU A 9 15.46 2.05 -4.09
C GLU A 9 15.04 2.74 -2.79
N LEU A 10 13.75 2.64 -2.42
CA LEU A 10 13.25 3.17 -1.16
C LEU A 10 13.87 2.47 0.06
N LEU A 11 13.96 1.14 0.06
CA LEU A 11 14.59 0.38 1.15
C LEU A 11 16.11 0.62 1.25
N SER A 12 16.72 1.14 0.19
CA SER A 12 18.11 1.56 0.19
C SER A 12 18.31 2.96 0.80
N GLU A 13 17.26 3.71 1.09
CA GLU A 13 17.40 5.06 1.64
C GLU A 13 18.02 5.02 3.05
N PRO A 14 18.95 5.95 3.38
CA PRO A 14 19.69 5.92 4.65
C PRO A 14 18.78 5.96 5.89
N ILE A 15 17.72 6.77 5.84
CA ILE A 15 16.76 6.90 6.94
C ILE A 15 15.99 5.60 7.11
N ILE A 16 15.57 4.98 6.01
CA ILE A 16 14.77 3.76 6.01
C ILE A 16 15.60 2.58 6.54
N ARG A 17 16.85 2.43 6.07
CA ARG A 17 17.78 1.42 6.62
C ARG A 17 18.00 1.57 8.12
N LYS A 18 18.09 2.81 8.61
CA LYS A 18 18.26 3.08 10.05
C LYS A 18 17.04 2.67 10.86
N LEU A 19 15.84 2.96 10.37
CA LEU A 19 14.59 2.53 11.01
C LEU A 19 14.46 1.01 11.00
N MET A 20 14.65 0.38 9.85
CA MET A 20 14.64 -1.08 9.71
C MET A 20 15.59 -1.76 10.69
N ALA A 21 16.83 -1.26 10.82
CA ALA A 21 17.79 -1.80 11.77
C ALA A 21 17.36 -1.59 13.23
N SER A 22 16.70 -0.47 13.53
CA SER A 22 16.18 -0.18 14.87
C SER A 22 15.03 -1.11 15.25
N ASP A 23 14.20 -1.48 14.27
CA ASP A 23 13.04 -2.35 14.44
C ASP A 23 13.36 -3.84 14.24
N GLY A 24 14.62 -4.18 13.88
CA GLY A 24 15.04 -5.55 13.60
C GLY A 24 14.45 -6.14 12.32
N ILE A 25 14.02 -5.30 11.39
CA ILE A 25 13.36 -5.67 10.13
C ILE A 25 14.40 -5.72 9.01
N LYS A 26 14.30 -6.73 8.14
CA LYS A 26 15.14 -6.84 6.94
C LYS A 26 14.35 -6.52 5.67
N ALA A 27 15.06 -6.20 4.60
CA ALA A 27 14.42 -5.86 3.32
C ALA A 27 13.65 -7.05 2.75
N GLU A 28 14.17 -8.25 2.97
CA GLU A 28 13.56 -9.52 2.57
C GLU A 28 12.19 -9.75 3.20
N ASP A 29 12.00 -9.31 4.46
CA ASP A 29 10.73 -9.44 5.17
C ASP A 29 9.64 -8.58 4.49
N ILE A 30 10.02 -7.36 4.11
CA ILE A 30 9.13 -6.42 3.41
C ILE A 30 8.78 -6.94 2.02
N ARG A 31 9.76 -7.48 1.27
CA ARG A 31 9.51 -8.10 -0.04
C ARG A 31 8.57 -9.30 0.07
N SER A 32 8.82 -10.18 1.04
CA SER A 32 7.99 -11.35 1.29
C SER A 32 6.54 -10.96 1.61
N LEU A 33 6.35 -9.92 2.43
CA LEU A 33 5.03 -9.39 2.75
C LEU A 33 4.31 -8.83 1.51
N LEU A 34 5.04 -8.10 0.65
CA LEU A 34 4.47 -7.56 -0.59
C LEU A 34 4.09 -8.68 -1.57
N ASP A 35 4.91 -9.72 -1.69
CA ASP A 35 4.62 -10.89 -2.52
C ASP A 35 3.42 -11.67 -1.98
N GLU A 36 3.32 -11.86 -0.67
CA GLU A 36 2.15 -12.48 -0.04
C GLU A 36 0.88 -11.65 -0.27
N ALA A 37 0.95 -10.33 -0.10
CA ALA A 37 -0.16 -9.42 -0.37
C ALA A 37 -0.59 -9.48 -1.83
N LYS A 38 0.36 -9.52 -2.77
CA LYS A 38 0.10 -9.66 -4.20
C LYS A 38 -0.52 -11.02 -4.53
N ALA A 39 0.00 -12.10 -3.95
CA ALA A 39 -0.57 -13.43 -4.08
C ALA A 39 -2.02 -13.43 -3.61
N ARG A 40 -2.30 -12.89 -2.42
CA ARG A 40 -3.66 -12.71 -1.86
C ARG A 40 -4.58 -11.89 -2.75
N ALA A 41 -4.12 -10.76 -3.27
CA ALA A 41 -4.91 -9.93 -4.19
C ALA A 41 -5.30 -10.70 -5.46
N ASN A 42 -4.42 -11.58 -5.95
CA ASN A 42 -4.70 -12.39 -7.13
C ASN A 42 -5.76 -13.46 -6.87
N ILE A 43 -5.80 -14.05 -5.66
CA ILE A 43 -6.83 -15.03 -5.25
C ILE A 43 -8.19 -14.34 -5.00
N THR A 44 -8.19 -13.12 -4.45
CA THR A 44 -9.43 -12.36 -4.18
C THR A 44 -10.01 -11.73 -5.44
N THR A 45 -9.22 -11.48 -6.49
CA THR A 45 -9.72 -10.94 -7.77
C THR A 45 -10.63 -11.94 -8.50
N SER A 46 -10.50 -13.25 -8.26
CA SER A 46 -11.48 -14.24 -8.74
C SER A 46 -12.75 -14.35 -7.87
N ALA A 47 -12.77 -13.72 -6.70
CA ALA A 47 -13.87 -13.79 -5.74
C ALA A 47 -14.42 -12.38 -5.43
N GLY A 48 -14.97 -11.72 -6.46
CA GLY A 48 -15.83 -10.56 -6.29
C GLY A 48 -15.07 -9.26 -6.03
N ALA A 49 -15.09 -8.38 -7.02
CA ALA A 49 -14.73 -6.98 -6.85
C ALA A 49 -15.50 -6.39 -5.65
N ILE A 50 -14.81 -6.17 -4.53
CA ILE A 50 -15.35 -5.38 -3.43
C ILE A 50 -15.41 -3.95 -3.94
N LYS A 51 -16.58 -3.57 -4.44
CA LYS A 51 -16.93 -2.21 -4.83
C LYS A 51 -16.89 -1.37 -3.56
N LEU A 52 -15.79 -0.66 -3.33
CA LEU A 52 -15.67 0.32 -2.25
C LEU A 52 -16.84 1.33 -2.42
N PRO A 53 -17.78 1.44 -1.47
CA PRO A 53 -18.84 2.41 -1.60
C PRO A 53 -18.21 3.80 -1.53
N ARG A 54 -18.30 4.54 -2.65
CA ARG A 54 -18.02 5.97 -2.73
C ARG A 54 -18.76 6.65 -1.57
N PRO A 55 -18.10 7.45 -0.71
CA PRO A 55 -18.81 8.23 0.29
C PRO A 55 -19.79 9.14 -0.44
N ALA A 56 -21.08 9.02 -0.09
CA ALA A 56 -22.09 9.94 -0.56
C ALA A 56 -21.71 11.32 -0.03
N THR A 57 -21.28 12.21 -0.94
CA THR A 57 -21.26 13.64 -0.69
C THR A 57 -22.67 14.05 -0.28
N SER A 58 -22.90 14.21 1.02
CA SER A 58 -24.11 14.81 1.57
C SER A 58 -24.05 16.29 1.20
N VAL A 59 -24.70 16.65 0.09
CA VAL A 59 -24.95 18.04 -0.25
C VAL A 59 -26.17 18.44 0.57
N MET A 60 -25.94 19.20 1.64
CA MET A 60 -27.01 19.86 2.38
C MET A 60 -27.47 21.05 1.51
N GLU A 61 -28.46 20.82 0.66
CA GLU A 61 -29.23 21.89 0.02
C GLU A 61 -30.20 22.42 1.08
N ILE A 62 -29.82 23.52 1.73
CA ILE A 62 -30.71 24.25 2.64
C ILE A 62 -31.21 25.43 1.83
N ALA A 63 -32.38 25.27 1.20
CA ALA A 63 -33.13 26.38 0.64
C ALA A 63 -33.60 27.28 1.79
N GLY A 64 -33.28 28.56 1.67
CA GLY A 64 -33.79 29.66 2.48
C GLY A 64 -33.89 30.90 1.61
#